data_AF-A0A6C0IBI8-F1
#
_entry.id   AF-A0A6C0IBI8-F1
#
_cell.length_a   1.000
_cell.length_b   1.000
_cell.length_c   1.000
_cell.angle_alpha   90.00
_cell.angle_beta   90.00
_cell.angle_gamma   90.00
#
_symmetry.space_group_name_H-M   'P 1'
#
loop_
_entity.id
_entity.type
_entity.pdbx_description
1 polymer ?
#
loop_
_entity_poly.entity_id
_entity_poly.type
_entity_poly.pdbx_seq_one_letter_code
_entity_poly.pdbx_strand_id
1 'polypeptide(L)'
;MKDTLMKALPACIGREIFSYLLPNKADITFVQYRPFGNQDYYSPKYEKALLHGDLCEHDGCYLSRIPKKNNKHRYYITYRMEDVLETEYFDRPCNIYMYEYRSAYVGKDLETALLTLYYTQENAFG
;
A
#
# COMPACT_ATOMS: atom_id res chain seq x y z
N MET A 1 37.70 -23.48 -14.06
CA MET A 1 37.40 -22.96 -12.70
C MET A 1 35.90 -23.05 -12.53
N LYS A 2 35.44 -23.91 -11.62
CA LYS A 2 34.01 -24.08 -11.36
C LYS A 2 33.55 -22.92 -10.50
N ASP A 3 32.47 -22.27 -10.93
CA ASP A 3 31.80 -21.19 -10.23
C ASP A 3 31.64 -21.52 -8.75
N THR A 4 32.20 -20.63 -7.94
CA THR A 4 32.09 -20.65 -6.49
C THR A 4 30.61 -20.69 -6.15
N LEU A 5 30.19 -21.76 -5.47
CA LEU A 5 28.84 -21.89 -4.90
C LEU A 5 28.42 -20.55 -4.26
N MET A 6 27.50 -19.82 -4.88
CA MET A 6 26.58 -19.00 -4.09
C MET A 6 25.75 -19.99 -3.30
N LYS A 7 26.24 -20.38 -2.12
CA LYS A 7 25.44 -21.14 -1.15
C LYS A 7 24.19 -20.31 -0.91
N ALA A 8 23.06 -20.78 -1.42
CA ALA A 8 21.77 -20.20 -1.11
C ALA A 8 21.68 -20.05 0.41
N LEU A 9 21.42 -18.83 0.87
CA LEU A 9 21.30 -18.58 2.29
C LEU A 9 20.19 -19.50 2.85
N PRO A 10 20.38 -20.08 4.05
CA PRO A 10 19.34 -20.80 4.74
C PRO A 10 18.06 -19.96 4.76
N ALA A 11 16.91 -20.57 4.45
CA ALA A 11 15.63 -19.87 4.34
C ALA A 11 15.27 -19.03 5.59
N CYS A 12 15.79 -19.43 6.76
CA CYS A 12 15.64 -18.69 8.02
C CYS A 12 16.40 -17.37 8.05
N ILE A 13 17.60 -17.29 7.47
CA ILE A 13 18.42 -16.06 7.46
C ILE A 13 17.80 -15.00 6.55
N GLY A 14 17.23 -15.42 5.41
CA GLY A 14 16.52 -14.49 4.52
C GLY A 14 15.40 -13.76 5.26
N ARG A 15 14.56 -14.50 6.01
CA ARG A 15 13.47 -13.91 6.79
C ARG A 15 13.97 -12.95 7.87
N GLU A 16 15.07 -13.27 8.53
CA GLU A 16 15.69 -12.42 9.56
C GLU A 16 16.24 -11.11 8.96
N ILE A 17 16.92 -11.17 7.82
CA ILE A 17 17.41 -9.97 7.11
C ILE A 17 16.23 -9.09 6.66
N PHE A 18 15.20 -9.68 6.05
CA PHE A 18 14.02 -8.94 5.62
C PHE A 18 13.23 -8.35 6.80
N SER A 19 13.27 -8.95 7.98
CA SER A 19 12.60 -8.39 9.17
C SER A 19 13.21 -7.08 9.67
N TYR A 20 14.48 -6.80 9.39
CA TYR A 20 15.09 -5.49 9.67
C TYR A 20 14.71 -4.42 8.64
N LEU A 21 14.25 -4.86 7.47
CA LEU A 21 13.91 -4.01 6.33
C LEU A 21 12.42 -3.67 6.27
N LEU A 22 11.59 -4.38 7.03
CA LEU A 22 10.16 -4.13 7.14
C LEU A 22 9.86 -3.36 8.43
N PRO A 23 8.88 -2.44 8.41
CA PRO A 23 8.38 -1.86 9.65
C PRO A 23 7.83 -2.95 10.56
N ASN A 24 8.00 -2.75 11.87
CA ASN A 24 7.48 -3.67 12.87
C ASN A 24 5.95 -3.70 12.79
N LYS A 25 5.38 -4.90 12.67
CA LYS A 25 3.93 -5.12 12.56
C LYS A 25 3.15 -4.51 13.72
N ALA A 26 3.75 -4.43 14.91
CA ALA A 26 3.11 -3.86 16.10
C ALA A 26 2.87 -2.35 15.98
N ASP A 27 3.66 -1.67 15.15
CA ASP A 27 3.59 -0.21 14.95
C ASP A 27 2.61 0.17 13.83
N ILE A 28 2.09 -0.82 13.11
CA ILE A 28 1.15 -0.63 12.02
C ILE A 28 -0.27 -0.62 12.57
N THR A 29 -0.96 0.49 12.36
CA THR A 29 -2.37 0.64 12.68
C THR A 29 -3.20 0.71 11.41
N PHE A 30 -4.46 0.29 11.48
CA PHE A 30 -5.39 0.36 10.35
C PHE A 30 -6.54 1.29 10.72
N VAL A 31 -6.68 2.36 9.95
CA VAL A 31 -7.74 3.33 10.15
C VAL A 31 -8.73 3.25 9.01
N GLN A 32 -10.03 3.23 9.36
CA GLN A 32 -11.06 3.25 8.34
C GLN A 32 -10.96 4.55 7.55
N TYR A 33 -11.02 4.41 6.23
CA TYR A 33 -11.09 5.56 5.36
C TYR A 33 -12.37 6.36 5.67
N ARG A 34 -12.20 7.58 6.17
CA ARG A 34 -13.28 8.56 6.34
C ARG A 34 -13.05 9.65 5.29
N PRO A 35 -13.89 9.77 4.25
CA PRO A 35 -13.84 10.93 3.39
C PRO A 35 -14.18 12.16 4.24
N PHE A 36 -13.18 12.98 4.55
CA PHE A 36 -13.44 14.34 5.02
C PHE A 36 -13.64 15.20 3.77
N GLY A 37 -14.91 15.49 3.45
CA GLY A 37 -15.29 16.27 2.27
C GLY A 37 -15.48 15.43 1.00
N ASN A 38 -16.02 16.09 -0.04
CA ASN A 38 -16.38 15.51 -1.35
C ASN A 38 -15.19 15.10 -2.23
N GLN A 39 -13.97 15.04 -1.71
CA GLN A 39 -12.76 15.03 -2.54
C GLN A 39 -12.19 13.63 -2.82
N ASP A 40 -12.53 12.59 -2.07
CA ASP A 40 -11.93 11.27 -2.27
C ASP A 40 -12.99 10.14 -2.24
N TYR A 41 -13.25 9.54 -3.41
CA TYR A 41 -14.23 8.45 -3.61
C TYR A 41 -13.67 7.04 -3.31
N TYR A 42 -12.60 6.93 -2.51
CA TYR A 42 -12.09 5.61 -2.14
C TYR A 42 -13.12 4.85 -1.27
N SER A 43 -13.29 3.55 -1.53
CA SER A 43 -14.42 2.81 -0.97
C SER A 43 -14.34 2.74 0.58
N PRO A 44 -15.42 3.06 1.31
CA PRO A 44 -15.44 3.14 2.79
C PRO A 44 -15.21 1.79 3.49
N LYS A 45 -15.15 0.71 2.72
CA LYS A 45 -14.85 -0.65 3.18
C LYS A 45 -13.36 -0.89 3.42
N TYR A 46 -12.49 -0.02 2.90
CA TYR A 46 -11.04 -0.15 3.06
C TYR A 46 -10.55 0.66 4.26
N GLU A 47 -9.57 0.08 4.94
CA GLU A 47 -8.77 0.72 5.97
C GLU A 47 -7.37 0.99 5.40
N LYS A 48 -6.80 2.15 5.69
CA LYS A 48 -5.42 2.49 5.31
C LYS A 48 -4.47 2.07 6.43
N ALA A 49 -3.34 1.48 6.06
CA ALA A 49 -2.27 1.19 7.01
C ALA A 49 -1.53 2.48 7.33
N LEU A 50 -1.33 2.75 8.61
CA LEU A 50 -0.49 3.84 9.10
C LEU A 50 0.69 3.28 9.88
N LEU A 51 1.86 3.86 9.67
CA LEU A 51 3.07 3.61 10.45
C LEU A 51 3.39 4.87 11.25
N HIS A 52 3.34 4.77 12.58
CA HIS A 52 3.52 5.93 13.48
C HIS A 52 2.59 7.13 13.19
N GLY A 53 1.43 6.90 12.59
CA GLY A 53 0.45 7.93 12.23
C GLY A 53 0.52 8.39 10.77
N ASP A 54 1.61 8.11 10.07
CA ASP A 54 1.78 8.44 8.65
C ASP A 54 1.32 7.30 7.76
N LEU A 55 0.91 7.61 6.52
CA LEU A 55 0.48 6.60 5.57
C LEU A 55 1.64 5.62 5.28
N CYS A 56 1.38 4.32 5.43
CA CYS A 56 2.34 3.28 5.08
C CYS A 56 2.38 3.14 3.55
N GLU A 57 3.16 4.03 2.94
CA GLU A 57 3.31 4.22 1.50
C GLU A 57 4.75 3.93 1.04
N HIS A 58 4.85 3.44 -0.19
CA HIS A 58 6.10 3.30 -0.93
C HIS A 58 5.80 3.49 -2.42
N ASP A 59 6.53 4.40 -3.08
CA ASP A 59 6.42 4.69 -4.51
C ASP A 59 4.98 4.93 -5.01
N GLY A 60 4.22 5.78 -4.31
CA GLY A 60 2.83 6.11 -4.69
C GLY A 60 1.81 5.01 -4.42
N CYS A 61 2.24 3.87 -3.87
CA CYS A 61 1.39 2.77 -3.45
C CYS A 61 1.32 2.71 -1.94
N TYR A 62 0.15 2.41 -1.37
CA TYR A 62 -0.01 2.21 0.07
C TYR A 62 -0.69 0.88 0.39
N LEU A 63 -0.42 0.39 1.59
CA LEU A 63 -1.08 -0.82 2.10
C LEU A 63 -2.50 -0.48 2.58
N SER A 64 -3.48 -1.22 2.06
CA SER A 64 -4.86 -1.16 2.53
C SER A 64 -5.37 -2.53 2.97
N ARG A 65 -6.41 -2.52 3.81
CA ARG A 65 -7.03 -3.72 4.37
C ARG A 65 -8.54 -3.66 4.25
N ILE A 66 -9.16 -4.77 3.93
CA ILE A 66 -10.60 -4.95 4.10
C ILE A 66 -10.83 -5.91 5.28
N PRO A 67 -11.43 -5.45 6.40
CA PRO A 67 -11.83 -6.35 7.48
C PRO A 67 -12.94 -7.29 7.01
N LYS A 68 -12.92 -8.53 7.52
CA LYS A 68 -13.90 -9.59 7.27
C LYS A 68 -14.44 -10.09 8.61
N LYS A 69 -15.49 -10.92 8.53
CA LYS A 69 -16.08 -11.57 9.72
C LYS A 69 -15.00 -12.37 10.49
N ASN A 70 -15.19 -12.49 11.80
CA ASN A 70 -14.35 -13.28 12.71
C ASN A 70 -12.88 -12.82 12.74
N ASN A 71 -12.65 -11.51 12.77
CA ASN A 71 -11.31 -10.90 12.84
C ASN A 71 -10.37 -11.26 11.67
N LYS A 72 -10.92 -11.80 10.57
CA LYS A 72 -10.17 -12.07 9.34
C LYS A 72 -10.02 -10.79 8.54
N HIS A 73 -9.05 -10.75 7.64
CA HIS A 73 -8.82 -9.60 6.77
C HIS A 73 -8.24 -10.03 5.42
N ARG A 74 -8.26 -9.09 4.47
CA ARG A 74 -7.57 -9.19 3.17
C ARG A 74 -6.76 -7.92 2.97
N TYR A 75 -5.50 -8.08 2.61
CA TYR A 75 -4.59 -6.98 2.30
C TYR A 75 -4.56 -6.72 0.80
N TYR A 76 -4.44 -5.45 0.46
CA TYR A 76 -4.32 -4.97 -0.90
C TYR A 76 -3.21 -3.92 -0.96
N ILE A 77 -2.52 -3.86 -2.09
CA ILE A 77 -1.69 -2.71 -2.43
C ILE A 77 -2.57 -1.79 -3.26
N THR A 78 -2.65 -0.53 -2.84
CA THR A 78 -3.50 0.46 -3.48
C THR A 78 -2.63 1.55 -4.06
N TYR A 79 -2.77 1.76 -5.37
CA TYR A 79 -2.20 2.87 -6.09
C TYR A 79 -3.24 3.99 -6.19
N ARG A 80 -2.81 5.23 -5.95
CA ARG A 80 -3.62 6.44 -6.15
C ARG A 80 -2.97 7.26 -7.26
N MET A 81 -3.72 7.48 -8.33
CA MET A 81 -3.41 8.50 -9.32
C MET A 81 -4.19 9.76 -8.98
N GLU A 82 -3.50 10.89 -9.00
CA GLU A 82 -4.09 12.22 -8.90
C GLU A 82 -3.82 12.93 -10.22
N ASP A 83 -4.88 13.39 -10.87
CA ASP A 83 -4.81 14.23 -12.05
C ASP A 83 -5.44 15.58 -11.75
N VAL A 84 -4.81 16.65 -12.23
CA VAL A 84 -5.21 18.03 -11.95
C VAL A 84 -5.54 18.69 -13.27
N LEU A 85 -6.82 18.99 -13.46
CA LEU A 85 -7.30 19.75 -14.61
C LEU A 85 -7.48 21.22 -14.22
N GLU A 86 -6.69 22.09 -14.81
CA GLU A 86 -6.90 23.54 -14.72
C GLU A 86 -8.09 23.93 -15.63
N THR A 87 -9.06 24.65 -15.06
CA THR A 87 -10.23 25.14 -15.77
C THR A 87 -10.60 26.55 -15.30
N GLU A 88 -11.59 27.17 -15.93
CA GLU A 88 -12.10 28.48 -15.51
C GLU A 88 -13.56 28.36 -15.06
N TYR A 89 -13.87 28.94 -13.89
CA TYR A 89 -15.22 29.04 -13.37
C TYR A 89 -15.51 30.51 -13.03
N PHE A 90 -16.40 31.14 -13.80
CA PHE A 90 -16.68 32.59 -13.73
C PHE A 90 -15.42 33.46 -13.84
N ASP A 91 -14.66 33.28 -14.92
CA ASP A 91 -13.44 34.05 -15.24
C ASP A 91 -12.37 34.00 -14.14
N ARG A 92 -12.37 32.92 -13.35
CA ARG A 92 -11.36 32.64 -12.33
C ARG A 92 -10.76 31.26 -12.59
N PRO A 93 -9.42 31.14 -12.60
CA PRO A 93 -8.78 29.85 -12.70
C PRO A 93 -9.13 29.01 -11.46
N CYS A 94 -9.49 27.75 -11.69
CA CYS A 94 -9.72 26.78 -10.64
C CYS A 94 -9.20 25.41 -11.06
N ASN A 95 -8.87 24.59 -10.06
CA ASN A 95 -8.34 23.25 -10.26
C ASN A 95 -9.44 22.22 -9.97
N ILE A 96 -9.66 21.31 -10.90
CA ILE A 96 -10.44 20.10 -10.68
C ILE A 96 -9.47 18.97 -10.41
N TYR A 97 -9.61 18.35 -9.24
CA TYR A 97 -8.82 17.19 -8.85
C TYR A 97 -9.60 15.91 -9.19
N MET A 98 -9.00 15.05 -9.99
CA MET A 98 -9.52 13.72 -10.31
C MET A 98 -8.66 12.66 -9.65
N TYR A 99 -9.28 11.81 -8.85
CA TYR A 99 -8.58 10.74 -8.14
C TYR A 99 -9.01 9.37 -8.71
N GLU A 100 -8.05 8.60 -9.20
CA GLU A 100 -8.24 7.20 -9.59
C GLU A 100 -7.55 6.29 -8.58
N TYR A 101 -8.29 5.29 -8.11
CA TYR A 101 -7.79 4.32 -7.14
C TYR A 101 -7.79 2.91 -7.75
N ARG A 102 -6.62 2.28 -7.81
CA ARG A 102 -6.46 0.88 -8.23
C ARG A 102 -5.97 0.06 -7.06
N SER A 103 -6.56 -1.12 -6.83
CA SER A 103 -6.19 -1.97 -5.68
C SER A 103 -5.99 -3.42 -6.13
N ALA A 104 -4.83 -3.98 -5.85
CA ALA A 104 -4.47 -5.36 -6.14
C ALA A 104 -4.46 -6.18 -4.85
N TYR A 105 -5.12 -7.35 -4.84
CA TYR A 105 -5.12 -8.25 -3.69
C TYR A 105 -3.76 -8.93 -3.55
N VAL A 106 -3.16 -8.85 -2.36
CA VAL A 106 -1.82 -9.41 -2.11
C VAL A 106 -1.78 -10.51 -1.05
N GLY A 107 -2.86 -10.69 -0.29
CA GLY A 107 -2.94 -11.83 0.63
C GLY A 107 -3.72 -11.58 1.90
N LYS A 108 -3.45 -12.46 2.88
CA LYS A 108 -4.05 -12.43 4.22
C LYS A 108 -3.02 -12.22 5.32
N ASP A 109 -1.73 -12.30 5.01
CA ASP A 109 -0.64 -12.11 5.96
C ASP A 109 -0.04 -10.71 5.80
N LEU A 110 0.22 -10.03 6.92
CA LEU A 110 0.74 -8.67 6.93
C LEU A 110 2.21 -8.59 6.51
N GLU A 111 3.03 -9.58 6.86
CA GLU A 111 4.45 -9.63 6.47
C GLU A 111 4.57 -9.71 4.96
N THR A 112 3.82 -10.64 4.36
CA THR A 112 3.78 -10.80 2.91
C THR A 112 3.30 -9.54 2.22
N ALA A 113 2.25 -8.90 2.75
CA ALA A 113 1.73 -7.67 2.16
C ALA A 113 2.74 -6.51 2.23
N LEU A 114 3.48 -6.36 3.33
CA LEU A 114 4.54 -5.35 3.45
C LEU A 114 5.73 -5.66 2.54
N LEU A 115 6.13 -6.93 2.41
CA LEU A 115 7.15 -7.34 1.43
C LEU A 115 6.72 -6.97 0.01
N THR A 116 5.45 -7.21 -0.33
CA THR A 116 4.92 -6.82 -1.65
C THR A 116 4.95 -5.32 -1.86
N LEU A 117 4.57 -4.53 -0.85
CA LEU A 117 4.59 -3.07 -0.90
C LEU A 117 6.00 -2.53 -1.19
N TYR A 118 7.01 -2.98 -0.45
CA TYR A 118 8.36 -2.41 -0.49
C TYR A 118 9.28 -3.03 -1.55
N TYR A 119 9.00 -4.24 -2.04
CA TYR A 119 10.02 -5.00 -2.79
C TYR A 119 9.53 -5.75 -4.03
N THR A 120 8.22 -5.82 -4.31
CA THR A 120 7.72 -6.69 -5.41
C THR A 120 6.92 -5.92 -6.49
N GLN A 121 7.14 -4.61 -6.62
CA GLN A 121 6.29 -3.71 -7.40
C GLN A 121 6.27 -3.95 -8.92
N GLU A 122 7.19 -4.72 -9.50
CA GLU A 122 7.27 -4.88 -10.97
C GLU A 122 6.05 -5.56 -11.64
N ASN A 123 5.07 -6.11 -10.90
CA ASN A 123 3.96 -6.88 -11.51
C ASN A 123 2.56 -6.63 -10.92
N ALA A 124 2.36 -5.66 -10.01
CA ALA A 124 1.06 -5.52 -9.34
C ALA A 124 -0.03 -4.86 -10.23
N PHE A 125 0.37 -4.09 -11.25
CA PHE A 125 -0.53 -3.33 -12.13
C PHE A 125 -0.11 -3.33 -13.61
N GLY A 126 0.82 -4.21 -14.00
CA GLY A 126 1.28 -4.41 -15.38
C GLY A 126 0.29 -5.19 -16.24
#